data_AF-A0A3D4ANY9-F1
#
_entry.id   AF-A0A3D4ANY9-F1
#
_cell.length_a   1.000
_cell.length_b   1.000
_cell.length_c   1.000
_cell.angle_alpha   90.00
_cell.angle_beta   90.00
_cell.angle_gamma   90.00
#
_symmetry.space_group_name_H-M   'P 1'
#
loop_
_entity.id
_entity.type
_entity.pdbx_description
1 polymer ?
#
loop_
_entity_poly.entity_id
_entity_poly.type
_entity_poly.pdbx_seq_one_letter_code
_entity_poly.pdbx_strand_id
1 'polypeptide(L)'
;MYDMKSMKAEEFISDEEIQATLRYADENKDNMEVIDAILAKARLGKGLNHREASVLLACDHEEKLQEVYDLARQIKEDYYG
;
A
#
# COMPACT_ATOMS: atom_id res chain seq x y z
N MET A 1 -7.74 16.44 -14.38
CA MET A 1 -6.53 15.62 -14.53
C MET A 1 -6.04 15.33 -13.13
N TYR A 2 -5.72 14.08 -12.80
CA TYR A 2 -5.31 13.68 -11.45
C TYR A 2 -4.01 14.38 -11.03
N ASP A 3 -4.00 14.91 -9.81
CA ASP A 3 -2.83 15.47 -9.14
C ASP A 3 -2.83 15.08 -7.66
N MET A 4 -1.91 14.19 -7.30
CA MET A 4 -1.75 13.67 -5.94
C MET A 4 -1.32 14.71 -4.91
N LYS A 5 -0.91 15.91 -5.33
CA LYS A 5 -0.53 17.02 -4.45
C LYS A 5 -1.57 18.13 -4.45
N SER A 6 -2.65 17.99 -5.21
CA SER A 6 -3.68 19.01 -5.27
C SER A 6 -4.44 19.09 -3.94
N MET A 7 -4.78 20.31 -3.57
CA MET A 7 -5.64 20.61 -2.42
C MET A 7 -7.13 20.60 -2.79
N LYS A 8 -7.46 20.43 -4.07
CA LYS A 8 -8.84 20.33 -4.55
C LYS A 8 -9.24 18.86 -4.68
N ALA A 9 -10.38 18.51 -4.09
CA ALA A 9 -10.84 17.12 -4.04
C ALA A 9 -11.00 16.50 -5.44
N GLU A 10 -11.61 17.19 -6.39
CA GLU A 10 -11.78 16.72 -7.78
C GLU A 10 -10.47 16.57 -8.59
N GLU A 11 -9.36 17.13 -8.11
CA GLU A 11 -8.04 16.94 -8.72
C GLU A 11 -7.24 15.84 -7.98
N PHE A 12 -7.41 15.73 -6.66
CA PHE A 12 -6.76 14.70 -5.83
C PHE A 12 -7.45 13.33 -5.89
N ILE A 13 -8.78 13.28 -5.99
CA ILE A 13 -9.57 12.04 -6.07
C ILE A 13 -10.02 11.85 -7.51
N SER A 14 -9.51 10.79 -8.15
CA SER A 14 -9.79 10.47 -9.53
C SER A 14 -10.26 9.02 -9.65
N ASP A 15 -11.46 8.80 -10.18
CA ASP A 15 -12.00 7.45 -10.43
C ASP A 15 -11.06 6.64 -11.34
N GLU A 16 -10.54 7.26 -12.42
CA GLU A 16 -9.60 6.60 -13.33
C GLU A 16 -8.35 6.09 -12.60
N GLU A 17 -7.76 6.89 -11.71
CA GLU A 17 -6.58 6.50 -10.92
C GLU A 17 -6.93 5.41 -9.89
N ILE A 18 -8.11 5.48 -9.27
CA ILE A 18 -8.59 4.46 -8.34
C ILE A 18 -8.77 3.13 -9.07
N GLN A 19 -9.44 3.12 -10.22
CA GLN A 19 -9.63 1.91 -11.03
C GLN A 19 -8.29 1.34 -11.51
N ALA A 20 -7.33 2.19 -11.90
CA ALA A 20 -5.99 1.76 -12.25
C ALA A 20 -5.24 1.14 -11.06
N THR A 21 -5.42 1.71 -9.87
CA THR A 21 -4.83 1.21 -8.62
C THR A 21 -5.40 -0.16 -8.24
N LEU A 22 -6.72 -0.33 -8.33
CA LEU A 22 -7.39 -1.60 -8.05
C LEU A 22 -6.96 -2.70 -9.02
N ARG A 23 -6.85 -2.38 -10.32
CA ARG A 23 -6.33 -3.33 -11.32
C ARG A 23 -4.90 -3.75 -11.02
N TYR A 24 -4.03 -2.79 -10.71
CA TYR A 24 -2.64 -3.09 -10.34
C TYR A 24 -2.56 -4.00 -9.10
N ALA A 25 -3.42 -3.79 -8.11
CA ALA A 25 -3.51 -4.64 -6.94
C ALA A 25 -3.97 -6.06 -7.29
N ASP A 26 -5.04 -6.20 -8.09
CA ASP A 26 -5.56 -7.51 -8.49
C ASP A 26 -4.54 -8.31 -9.31
N GLU A 27 -3.75 -7.64 -10.15
CA GLU A 27 -2.65 -8.25 -10.92
C GLU A 27 -1.46 -8.69 -10.07
N ASN A 28 -1.28 -8.12 -8.87
CA ASN A 28 -0.09 -8.34 -8.03
C ASN A 28 -0.39 -8.94 -6.64
N LYS A 29 -1.65 -9.22 -6.29
CA LYS A 29 -2.05 -9.75 -4.98
C LYS A 29 -1.41 -11.09 -4.61
N ASP A 30 -0.98 -11.85 -5.62
CA ASP A 30 -0.28 -13.14 -5.45
C ASP A 30 1.21 -13.05 -5.84
N ASN A 31 1.69 -11.86 -6.22
CA ASN A 31 3.07 -11.65 -6.64
C ASN A 31 3.97 -11.42 -5.43
N MET A 32 4.55 -12.50 -4.91
CA MET A 32 5.40 -12.47 -3.71
C MET A 32 6.59 -11.52 -3.84
N GLU A 33 7.21 -11.40 -5.02
CA GLU A 33 8.33 -10.47 -5.22
C GLU A 33 7.90 -9.01 -5.03
N VAL A 34 6.72 -8.65 -5.53
CA VAL A 34 6.17 -7.31 -5.38
C VAL A 34 5.76 -7.05 -3.93
N ILE A 35 5.08 -8.01 -3.29
CA ILE A 35 4.69 -7.92 -1.89
C ILE A 35 5.92 -7.75 -0.98
N ASP A 36 6.97 -8.54 -1.21
CA ASP A 36 8.22 -8.47 -0.45
C ASP A 36 8.94 -7.14 -0.64
N ALA A 37 8.96 -6.61 -1.86
CA ALA A 37 9.51 -5.29 -2.13
C ALA A 37 8.73 -4.19 -1.39
N ILE A 38 7.40 -4.28 -1.36
CA ILE A 38 6.55 -3.32 -0.64
C ILE A 38 6.78 -3.41 0.87
N LEU A 39 6.84 -4.63 1.43
CA LEU A 39 7.11 -4.85 2.86
C LEU A 39 8.51 -4.35 3.24
N ALA A 40 9.52 -4.61 2.40
CA ALA A 40 10.87 -4.07 2.59
C ALA A 40 10.88 -2.54 2.60
N LYS A 41 10.10 -1.89 1.72
CA LYS A 41 9.94 -0.44 1.71
C LYS A 41 9.22 0.06 2.97
N ALA A 42 8.17 -0.62 3.40
CA ALA A 42 7.40 -0.26 4.60
C ALA A 42 8.27 -0.31 5.87
N ARG A 43 9.21 -1.27 5.96
CA ARG A 43 10.21 -1.36 7.04
C ARG A 43 11.11 -0.14 7.18
N LEU A 44 11.24 0.69 6.14
CA LEU A 44 12.02 1.93 6.21
C LEU A 44 11.28 3.07 6.92
N GLY A 45 9.99 2.93 7.23
CA GLY A 45 9.22 3.95 7.95
C GLY A 45 8.97 5.25 7.16
N LYS A 46 9.10 5.21 5.82
CA LYS A 46 8.95 6.39 4.94
C LYS A 46 7.61 6.47 4.20
N GLY A 47 6.66 5.62 4.56
CA GLY A 47 5.35 5.52 3.93
C GLY A 47 5.33 4.72 2.62
N LEU A 48 4.13 4.36 2.21
CA LEU A 48 3.80 3.70 0.96
C LEU A 48 2.94 4.63 0.10
N ASN A 49 2.99 4.46 -1.22
CA ASN A 49 2.02 5.12 -2.10
C ASN A 49 0.69 4.33 -2.11
N HIS A 50 -0.34 4.95 -2.68
CA HIS A 50 -1.69 4.36 -2.73
C HIS A 50 -1.76 3.05 -3.51
N ARG A 51 -0.92 2.86 -4.54
CA ARG A 51 -0.87 1.61 -5.32
C ARG A 51 -0.25 0.46 -4.54
N GLU A 52 0.88 0.72 -3.88
CA GLU A 52 1.56 -0.24 -3.01
C GLU A 52 0.65 -0.65 -1.85
N ALA A 53 -0.03 0.31 -1.21
CA ALA A 53 -1.00 0.03 -0.16
C ALA A 53 -2.15 -0.83 -0.69
N SER A 54 -2.63 -0.58 -1.91
CA SER A 54 -3.71 -1.38 -2.52
C SER A 54 -3.30 -2.83 -2.76
N VAL A 55 -2.03 -3.11 -3.11
CA VAL A 55 -1.53 -4.49 -3.26
C VAL A 55 -1.60 -5.23 -1.92
N LEU A 56 -1.12 -4.61 -0.83
CA LEU A 56 -1.18 -5.23 0.50
C LEU A 56 -2.62 -5.46 0.98
N LEU A 57 -3.55 -4.56 0.62
CA LEU A 57 -4.97 -4.72 0.94
C LEU A 57 -5.64 -5.87 0.18
N ALA A 58 -5.16 -6.17 -1.03
CA ALA A 58 -5.68 -7.26 -1.86
C ALA A 58 -4.99 -8.61 -1.60
N CYS A 59 -3.89 -8.63 -0.83
CA CYS A 59 -3.12 -9.84 -0.52
C CYS A 59 -3.88 -10.74 0.46
N ASP A 60 -4.14 -11.99 0.06
CA ASP A 60 -4.83 -12.99 0.89
C ASP A 60 -3.87 -14.03 1.49
N HIS A 61 -2.55 -13.90 1.26
CA HIS A 61 -1.57 -14.86 1.75
C HIS A 61 -1.34 -14.70 3.27
N GLU A 62 -1.80 -15.67 4.07
CA GLU A 62 -1.82 -15.60 5.55
C GLU A 62 -0.47 -15.21 6.16
N GLU A 63 0.64 -15.81 5.71
CA GLU A 63 1.98 -15.48 6.23
C GLU A 63 2.39 -14.03 5.96
N LYS A 64 2.03 -13.48 4.79
CA LYS A 64 2.34 -12.09 4.42
C LYS A 64 1.45 -11.11 5.14
N LEU A 65 0.17 -11.46 5.34
CA LEU A 65 -0.73 -10.68 6.18
C LEU A 65 -0.21 -10.61 7.63
N GLN A 66 0.28 -11.72 8.17
CA GLN A 66 0.90 -11.72 9.50
C GLN A 66 2.13 -10.80 9.54
N GLU A 67 2.97 -10.82 8.51
CA GLU A 67 4.12 -9.93 8.37
C GLU A 67 3.71 -8.45 8.32
N VAL A 68 2.62 -8.11 7.61
CA VAL A 68 2.02 -6.76 7.61
C VAL A 68 1.61 -6.34 9.02
N TYR A 69 0.90 -7.21 9.75
CA TYR A 69 0.43 -6.90 11.11
C TYR A 69 1.58 -6.71 12.10
N ASP A 70 2.60 -7.56 12.03
CA ASP A 70 3.77 -7.46 12.90
C ASP A 70 4.58 -6.19 12.60
N LEU A 71 4.74 -5.85 11.33
CA LEU A 71 5.37 -4.61 10.92
C LEU A 71 4.57 -3.38 11.38
N ALA A 72 3.25 -3.38 11.21
CA ALA A 72 2.40 -2.29 11.67
C ALA A 72 2.48 -2.10 13.19
N ARG A 73 2.56 -3.20 13.96
CA ARG A 73 2.76 -3.16 15.41
C ARG A 73 4.12 -2.57 15.77
N GLN A 74 5.19 -2.99 15.09
CA GLN A 74 6.53 -2.45 15.31
C GLN A 74 6.59 -0.95 15.00
N ILE A 75 6.05 -0.52 13.86
CA ILE A 75 5.98 0.90 13.49
C ILE A 75 5.18 1.68 14.54
N LYS A 76 4.05 1.15 15.02
CA LYS A 76 3.29 1.82 16.08
C LYS A 76 4.16 1.99 17.34
N GLU A 77 4.82 0.93 17.80
CA GLU A 77 5.69 0.98 18.98
C GLU A 77 6.85 1.98 18.80
N ASP A 78 7.52 1.96 17.64
CA ASP A 78 8.68 2.81 17.35
C ASP A 78 8.34 4.32 17.38
N TYR A 79 7.13 4.68 16.96
CA TYR A 79 6.70 6.09 16.85
C TYR A 79 5.82 6.55 18.02
N TYR A 80 5.12 5.64 18.70
CA TYR A 80 4.08 5.99 19.68
C TYR A 80 4.17 5.24 21.02
N GLY A 81 4.96 4.17 21.13
CA GLY A 81 4.84 3.19 22.23
C GLY A 81 3.45 2.55 22.29
#